data_AF-A0A7X2GWD6-F1
#
_entry.id   AF-A0A7X2GWD6-F1
#
_cell.length_a   1.000
_cell.length_b   1.000
_cell.length_c   1.000
_cell.angle_alpha   90.00
_cell.angle_beta   90.00
_cell.angle_gamma   90.00
#
_symmetry.space_group_name_H-M   'P 1'
#
loop_
_entity.id
_entity.type
_entity.pdbx_description
1 polymer ?
#
loop_
_entity_poly.entity_id
_entity_poly.type
_entity_poly.pdbx_seq_one_letter_code
_entity_poly.pdbx_strand_id
1 'polypeptide(L)'
;MIDINTQLSGYCVRINNEAGEFDLIDRTLAQLYPDINIDELPELSISQYQQWCGRGNQTAVYKNGELILQAKNSPAINLAQAKAAKLVELNAAAQAFVNQAADLDSIPDFELQTWPLQSAEAQAWAADNTAATPVLDRIAAARGMEPDKLKAAALRKALAYSALSAHVAGQRQALQSKIGAAKTVDALDKIKIEFTAPEAV
;
A
#
# COMPACT_ATOMS: atom_id res chain seq x y z
N MET A 1 14.82 43.93 24.97
CA MET A 1 13.76 43.03 24.44
C MET A 1 13.33 43.61 23.12
N ILE A 2 13.74 43.00 22.01
CA ILE A 2 13.27 43.39 20.68
C ILE A 2 11.91 42.75 20.51
N ASP A 3 10.89 43.58 20.29
CA ASP A 3 9.52 43.15 20.11
C ASP A 3 9.40 42.39 18.77
N ILE A 4 9.15 41.09 18.85
CA ILE A 4 9.17 40.15 17.72
C ILE A 4 7.98 40.43 16.77
N ASN A 5 7.03 41.29 17.17
CA ASN A 5 5.84 41.62 16.40
C ASN A 5 5.97 42.86 15.50
N THR A 6 7.05 43.63 15.56
CA THR A 6 7.19 44.89 14.79
C THR A 6 8.22 44.85 13.66
N GLN A 7 8.84 43.69 13.38
CA GLN A 7 9.94 43.56 12.40
C GLN A 7 9.70 42.53 11.28
N LEU A 8 8.44 42.15 11.02
CA LEU A 8 8.12 41.05 10.10
C LEU A 8 7.74 41.48 8.66
N SER A 9 7.66 42.78 8.35
CA SER A 9 7.33 43.28 7.00
C SER A 9 8.56 43.50 6.13
N GLY A 10 9.52 42.58 6.18
CA GLY A 10 10.80 42.70 5.48
C GLY A 10 11.01 41.71 4.33
N TYR A 11 10.06 40.85 3.99
CA TYR A 11 10.30 39.78 3.03
C TYR A 11 9.72 40.07 1.64
N CYS A 12 10.59 40.03 0.63
CA CYS A 12 10.23 40.09 -0.78
C CYS A 12 10.14 38.71 -1.40
N VAL A 13 9.39 38.61 -2.49
CA VAL A 13 9.22 37.39 -3.27
C VAL A 13 9.95 37.51 -4.61
N ARG A 14 10.91 36.62 -4.86
CA ARG A 14 11.50 36.44 -6.18
C ARG A 14 10.85 35.24 -6.87
N ILE A 15 10.07 35.47 -7.93
CA ILE A 15 9.44 34.40 -8.70
C ILE A 15 10.50 33.74 -9.59
N ASN A 16 10.66 32.43 -9.43
CA ASN A 16 11.67 31.62 -10.11
C ASN A 16 11.19 31.07 -11.46
N ASN A 17 9.87 30.94 -11.67
CA ASN A 17 9.29 30.44 -12.92
C ASN A 17 7.82 30.86 -13.13
N GLU A 18 7.29 30.58 -14.33
CA GLU A 18 5.89 30.85 -14.70
C GLU A 18 4.86 30.07 -13.85
N ALA A 19 5.29 28.98 -13.20
CA ALA A 19 4.45 28.23 -12.28
C ALA A 19 4.23 28.97 -10.95
N GLY A 20 4.94 30.07 -10.69
CA GLY A 20 4.84 30.89 -9.48
C GLY A 20 5.64 30.36 -8.30
N GLU A 21 6.58 29.43 -8.54
CA GLU A 21 7.56 29.04 -7.52
C GLU A 21 8.46 30.23 -7.19
N PHE A 22 8.84 30.38 -5.93
CA PHE A 22 9.52 31.59 -5.48
C PHE A 22 10.51 31.37 -4.34
N ASP A 23 11.43 32.32 -4.19
CA ASP A 23 12.33 32.47 -3.04
C ASP A 23 11.92 33.67 -2.18
N LEU A 24 12.04 33.53 -0.86
CA LEU A 24 11.91 34.65 0.07
C LEU A 24 13.26 35.36 0.24
N ILE A 25 13.25 36.67 0.06
CA ILE A 25 14.42 37.53 0.23
C ILE A 25 14.16 38.49 1.38
N ASP A 26 15.04 38.48 2.38
CA ASP A 26 14.98 39.43 3.49
C ASP A 26 15.57 40.79 3.06
N ARG A 27 14.73 41.84 3.06
CA ARG A 27 15.10 43.23 2.76
C ARG A 27 16.17 43.77 3.71
N THR A 28 16.18 43.34 4.97
CA THR A 28 17.21 43.79 5.93
C THR A 28 18.59 43.23 5.59
N LEU A 29 18.63 42.10 4.87
CA LEU A 29 19.83 41.48 4.33
C LEU A 29 20.07 41.82 2.86
N ALA A 30 19.38 42.83 2.32
CA ALA A 30 19.46 43.25 0.92
C ALA A 30 20.89 43.44 0.40
N GLN A 31 21.77 43.97 1.25
CA GLN A 31 23.19 44.16 0.97
C GLN A 31 23.96 42.88 0.58
N LEU A 32 23.44 41.70 0.95
CA LEU A 32 24.03 40.40 0.61
C LEU A 32 23.64 39.92 -0.80
N TYR A 33 22.73 40.61 -1.47
CA TYR A 33 22.20 40.25 -2.79
C TYR A 33 22.43 41.40 -3.81
N PRO A 34 23.70 41.73 -4.13
CA PRO A 34 24.04 42.91 -4.94
C PRO A 34 23.51 42.84 -6.39
N ASP A 35 23.20 41.63 -6.89
CA ASP A 35 22.70 41.40 -8.24
C ASP A 35 21.17 41.51 -8.35
N ILE A 36 20.47 41.81 -7.24
CA ILE A 36 19.01 41.83 -7.17
C ILE A 36 18.53 43.24 -6.83
N ASN A 37 17.71 43.83 -7.70
CA ASN A 37 16.98 45.05 -7.38
C ASN A 37 15.77 44.72 -6.49
N ILE A 38 15.97 44.76 -5.17
CA ILE A 38 14.97 44.35 -4.18
C ILE A 38 13.75 45.29 -4.14
N ASP A 39 13.90 46.54 -4.58
CA ASP A 39 12.81 47.52 -4.62
C ASP A 39 11.77 47.21 -5.70
N GLU A 40 12.13 46.43 -6.71
CA GLU A 40 11.21 45.96 -7.77
C GLU A 40 10.50 44.65 -7.40
N LEU A 41 10.88 44.00 -6.30
CA LEU A 41 10.28 42.73 -5.91
C LEU A 41 8.99 42.95 -5.11
N PRO A 42 7.94 42.14 -5.37
CA PRO A 42 6.71 42.20 -4.61
C PRO A 42 6.94 41.84 -3.14
N GLU A 43 6.34 42.62 -2.25
CA GLU A 43 6.43 42.43 -0.81
C GLU A 43 5.35 41.47 -0.32
N LEU A 44 5.74 40.58 0.60
CA LEU A 44 4.82 39.66 1.24
C LEU A 44 4.09 40.40 2.37
N SER A 45 2.75 40.42 2.34
CA SER A 45 1.99 40.96 3.47
C SER A 45 2.21 40.12 4.74
N ILE A 46 1.99 40.71 5.91
CA ILE A 46 2.12 40.00 7.20
C ILE A 46 1.28 38.72 7.23
N SER A 47 0.05 38.76 6.69
CA SER A 47 -0.83 37.59 6.64
C SER A 47 -0.26 36.48 5.75
N GLN A 48 0.28 36.85 4.58
CA GLN A 48 0.93 35.89 3.68
C GLN A 48 2.20 35.29 4.28
N TYR A 49 3.00 36.08 5.00
CA TYR A 49 4.17 35.56 5.73
C TYR A 49 3.77 34.55 6.80
N GLN A 50 2.72 34.83 7.57
CA GLN A 50 2.18 33.89 8.55
C GLN A 50 1.67 32.59 7.90
N GLN A 51 0.99 32.69 6.75
CA GLN A 51 0.57 31.51 5.96
C GLN A 51 1.77 30.68 5.50
N TRP A 52 2.83 31.32 5.00
CA TRP A 52 4.04 30.62 4.59
C TRP A 52 4.72 29.90 5.76
N CYS A 53 4.88 30.57 6.91
CA CYS A 53 5.43 29.96 8.12
C CYS A 53 4.59 28.77 8.63
N GLY A 54 3.25 28.86 8.50
CA GLY A 54 2.30 27.87 8.99
C GLY A 54 1.97 26.73 8.02
N ARG A 55 2.54 26.69 6.82
CA ARG A 55 2.14 25.76 5.72
C ARG A 55 2.28 24.26 6.03
N GLY A 56 3.06 23.89 7.05
CA GLY A 56 3.34 22.49 7.37
C GLY A 56 3.92 21.73 6.15
N ASN A 57 3.23 20.67 5.71
CA ASN A 57 3.65 19.83 4.58
C ASN A 57 3.15 20.31 3.20
N GLN A 58 2.46 21.45 3.13
CA GLN A 58 1.96 22.04 1.89
C GLN A 58 3.07 22.80 1.15
N THR A 59 2.96 22.86 -0.18
CA THR A 59 3.79 23.74 -1.02
C THR A 59 3.11 25.09 -1.16
N ALA A 60 3.89 26.15 -1.38
CA ALA A 60 3.37 27.50 -1.57
C ALA A 60 3.78 28.03 -2.95
N VAL A 61 2.87 28.71 -3.63
CA VAL A 61 3.06 29.35 -4.93
C VAL A 61 2.65 30.81 -4.80
N TYR A 62 3.40 31.75 -5.37
CA TYR A 62 3.05 33.17 -5.37
C TYR A 62 2.58 33.60 -6.76
N LYS A 63 1.31 34.03 -6.88
CA LYS A 63 0.71 34.45 -8.15
C LYS A 63 -0.23 35.63 -7.93
N ASN A 64 -0.16 36.61 -8.84
CA ASN A 64 -1.06 37.78 -8.86
C ASN A 64 -1.14 38.52 -7.51
N GLY A 65 -0.02 38.60 -6.78
CA GLY A 65 0.05 39.26 -5.48
C GLY A 65 -0.40 38.40 -4.30
N GLU A 66 -0.76 37.13 -4.51
CA GLU A 66 -1.27 36.23 -3.48
C GLU A 66 -0.37 35.00 -3.25
N LEU A 67 -0.25 34.59 -1.98
CA LEU A 67 0.33 33.31 -1.59
C LEU A 67 -0.76 32.23 -1.61
N ILE A 68 -0.58 31.21 -2.45
CA ILE A 68 -1.51 30.10 -2.59
C ILE A 68 -0.88 28.85 -1.98
N LEU A 69 -1.48 28.31 -0.93
CA LEU A 69 -1.08 27.02 -0.34
C LEU A 69 -1.71 25.89 -1.15
N GLN A 70 -0.88 24.92 -1.53
CA GLN A 70 -1.30 23.74 -2.28
C GLN A 70 -1.01 22.49 -1.46
N ALA A 71 -1.98 21.57 -1.43
CA ALA A 71 -1.68 20.21 -1.01
C ALA A 71 -0.51 19.69 -1.84
N LYS A 72 0.38 18.93 -1.21
CA LYS A 72 1.53 18.31 -1.89
C LYS A 72 1.01 17.20 -2.82
N ASN A 73 0.38 17.57 -3.93
CA ASN A 73 -0.13 16.68 -4.98
C ASN A 73 0.86 16.69 -6.14
N SER A 74 2.02 16.09 -5.91
CA SER A 74 2.96 15.83 -6.99
C SER A 74 2.59 14.52 -7.72
N PRO A 75 2.95 14.35 -9.00
CA PRO A 75 2.77 13.09 -9.72
C PRO A 75 3.34 11.88 -8.96
N ALA A 76 4.43 12.07 -8.21
CA ALA A 76 5.05 11.04 -7.39
C ALA A 76 4.17 10.61 -6.20
N ILE A 77 3.50 11.56 -5.53
CA ILE A 77 2.60 11.25 -4.41
C ILE A 77 1.34 10.56 -4.93
N ASN A 78 0.77 11.04 -6.04
CA ASN A 78 -0.38 10.42 -6.68
C ASN A 78 -0.07 8.97 -7.10
N LEU A 79 1.10 8.73 -7.70
CA LEU A 79 1.54 7.39 -8.07
C LEU A 79 1.71 6.48 -6.85
N ALA A 80 2.31 6.98 -5.77
CA ALA A 80 2.51 6.20 -4.55
C ALA A 80 1.17 5.77 -3.92
N GLN A 81 0.21 6.69 -3.84
CA GLN A 81 -1.14 6.42 -3.34
C GLN A 81 -1.88 5.43 -4.24
N ALA A 82 -1.82 5.61 -5.56
CA ALA A 82 -2.44 4.69 -6.51
C ALA A 82 -1.88 3.27 -6.39
N LYS A 83 -0.54 3.13 -6.24
CA LYS A 83 0.09 1.82 -6.00
C LYS A 83 -0.39 1.18 -4.70
N ALA A 84 -0.50 1.95 -3.62
CA ALA A 84 -0.98 1.43 -2.34
C ALA A 84 -2.42 0.91 -2.46
N ALA A 85 -3.32 1.66 -3.12
CA ALA A 85 -4.68 1.23 -3.37
C ALA A 85 -4.74 -0.05 -4.23
N LYS A 86 -3.94 -0.12 -5.30
CA LYS A 86 -3.85 -1.30 -6.18
C LYS A 86 -3.33 -2.54 -5.44
N LEU A 87 -2.42 -2.37 -4.48
CA LEU A 87 -1.93 -3.48 -3.64
C LEU A 87 -3.01 -4.01 -2.68
N VAL A 88 -3.86 -3.13 -2.15
CA VAL A 88 -5.02 -3.54 -1.34
C VAL A 88 -6.00 -4.34 -2.19
N GLU A 89 -6.34 -3.84 -3.39
CA GLU A 89 -7.17 -4.54 -4.38
C GLU A 89 -6.58 -5.93 -4.72
N LEU A 90 -5.27 -6.00 -5.00
CA LEU A 90 -4.57 -7.24 -5.31
C LEU A 90 -4.67 -8.26 -4.18
N ASN A 91 -4.44 -7.85 -2.94
CA ASN A 91 -4.49 -8.75 -1.80
C ASN A 91 -5.93 -9.24 -1.54
N ALA A 92 -6.92 -8.36 -1.65
CA ALA A 92 -8.33 -8.73 -1.49
C ALA A 92 -8.77 -9.72 -2.58
N ALA A 93 -8.40 -9.47 -3.85
CA ALA A 93 -8.73 -10.35 -4.96
C ALA A 93 -8.07 -11.73 -4.84
N ALA A 94 -6.81 -11.79 -4.38
CA ALA A 94 -6.12 -13.07 -4.14
C ALA A 94 -6.82 -13.89 -3.05
N GLN A 95 -7.19 -13.25 -1.94
CA GLN A 95 -7.90 -13.91 -0.85
C GLN A 95 -9.28 -14.41 -1.30
N ALA A 96 -10.06 -13.56 -1.97
CA ALA A 96 -11.38 -13.91 -2.47
C ALA A 96 -11.32 -15.10 -3.45
N PHE A 97 -10.31 -15.13 -4.33
CA PHE A 97 -10.14 -16.24 -5.28
C PHE A 97 -9.87 -17.57 -4.56
N VAL A 98 -8.99 -17.59 -3.56
CA VAL A 98 -8.71 -18.81 -2.76
C VAL A 98 -9.95 -19.23 -1.98
N ASN A 99 -10.63 -18.30 -1.32
CA ASN A 99 -11.86 -18.58 -0.57
C ASN A 99 -12.92 -19.23 -1.46
N GLN A 100 -13.18 -18.65 -2.62
CA GLN A 100 -14.16 -19.16 -3.57
C GLN A 100 -13.77 -20.53 -4.12
N ALA A 101 -12.52 -20.71 -4.52
CA ALA A 101 -12.04 -21.96 -5.14
C ALA A 101 -11.95 -23.12 -4.14
N ALA A 102 -11.74 -22.83 -2.85
CA ALA A 102 -11.68 -23.83 -1.79
C ALA A 102 -12.96 -23.91 -0.93
N ASP A 103 -14.01 -23.17 -1.30
CA ASP A 103 -15.30 -23.10 -0.60
C ASP A 103 -15.15 -22.78 0.91
N LEU A 104 -14.24 -21.86 1.24
CA LEU A 104 -13.89 -21.53 2.63
C LEU A 104 -14.99 -20.72 3.33
N ASP A 105 -15.83 -20.02 2.58
CA ASP A 105 -16.85 -19.11 3.13
C ASP A 105 -17.96 -19.86 3.91
N SER A 106 -18.04 -21.19 3.76
CA SER A 106 -18.98 -22.05 4.49
C SER A 106 -18.38 -22.73 5.73
N ILE A 107 -17.07 -22.55 5.98
CA ILE A 107 -16.33 -23.25 7.03
C ILE A 107 -16.09 -22.32 8.23
N PRO A 108 -16.45 -22.72 9.47
CA PRO A 108 -16.17 -21.91 10.67
C PRO A 108 -14.67 -21.67 10.91
N ASP A 109 -14.32 -20.50 11.42
CA ASP A 109 -12.92 -20.09 11.66
C ASP A 109 -12.13 -21.09 12.51
N PHE A 110 -12.74 -21.63 13.57
CA PHE A 110 -12.05 -22.60 14.44
C PHE A 110 -11.69 -23.88 13.68
N GLU A 111 -12.51 -24.29 12.70
CA GLU A 111 -12.26 -25.48 11.91
C GLU A 111 -11.09 -25.24 10.96
N LEU A 112 -11.06 -24.09 10.26
CA LEU A 112 -9.95 -23.68 9.40
C LEU A 112 -8.62 -23.66 10.15
N GLN A 113 -8.61 -23.19 11.41
CA GLN A 113 -7.42 -23.18 12.26
C GLN A 113 -6.86 -24.58 12.55
N THR A 114 -7.68 -25.64 12.46
CA THR A 114 -7.21 -27.03 12.62
C THR A 114 -6.67 -27.66 11.34
N TRP A 115 -6.95 -27.08 10.17
CA TRP A 115 -6.55 -27.67 8.88
C TRP A 115 -5.04 -27.90 8.73
N PRO A 116 -4.14 -27.01 9.21
CA PRO A 116 -2.70 -27.27 9.18
C PRO A 116 -2.32 -28.54 9.95
N LEU A 117 -2.96 -28.81 11.10
CA LEU A 117 -2.72 -30.03 11.88
C LEU A 117 -3.22 -31.27 11.12
N GLN A 118 -4.44 -31.22 10.58
CA GLN A 118 -5.01 -32.30 9.78
C GLN A 118 -4.16 -32.59 8.54
N SER A 119 -3.64 -31.55 7.87
CA SER A 119 -2.74 -31.68 6.72
C SER A 119 -1.43 -32.36 7.11
N ALA A 120 -0.82 -31.95 8.22
CA ALA A 120 0.43 -32.53 8.70
C ALA A 120 0.25 -34.02 9.07
N GLU A 121 -0.82 -34.36 9.78
CA GLU A 121 -1.15 -35.75 10.13
C GLU A 121 -1.41 -36.60 8.88
N ALA A 122 -2.19 -36.08 7.92
CA ALA A 122 -2.48 -36.81 6.69
C ALA A 122 -1.23 -37.06 5.83
N GLN A 123 -0.31 -36.09 5.76
CA GLN A 123 0.97 -36.24 5.05
C GLN A 123 1.90 -37.24 5.77
N ALA A 124 1.99 -37.17 7.10
CA ALA A 124 2.79 -38.11 7.88
C ALA A 124 2.26 -39.55 7.72
N TRP A 125 0.95 -39.74 7.81
CA TRP A 125 0.30 -41.05 7.60
C TRP A 125 0.48 -41.58 6.16
N ALA A 126 0.48 -40.70 5.17
CA ALA A 126 0.74 -41.08 3.78
C ALA A 126 2.19 -41.56 3.56
N ALA A 127 3.15 -41.03 4.31
CA ALA A 127 4.55 -41.45 4.27
C ALA A 127 4.82 -42.70 5.11
N ASP A 128 4.13 -42.84 6.25
CA ASP A 128 4.21 -43.97 7.18
C ASP A 128 2.82 -44.23 7.78
N ASN A 129 2.19 -45.33 7.42
CA ASN A 129 0.83 -45.65 7.87
C ASN A 129 0.71 -45.96 9.37
N THR A 130 1.84 -46.05 10.09
CA THR A 130 1.89 -46.20 11.55
C THR A 130 1.98 -44.87 12.29
N ALA A 131 2.16 -43.76 11.57
CA ALA A 131 2.21 -42.42 12.15
C ALA A 131 0.91 -42.08 12.90
N ALA A 132 1.06 -41.44 14.06
CA ALA A 132 -0.07 -41.05 14.89
C ALA A 132 -0.88 -39.91 14.24
N THR A 133 -2.20 -40.06 14.22
CA THR A 133 -3.14 -39.10 13.64
C THR A 133 -4.24 -38.65 14.63
N PRO A 134 -3.88 -38.20 15.84
CA PRO A 134 -4.84 -37.99 16.93
C PRO A 134 -5.96 -36.98 16.61
N VAL A 135 -5.72 -35.95 15.78
CA VAL A 135 -6.77 -35.02 15.36
C VAL A 135 -7.73 -35.71 14.40
N LEU A 136 -7.22 -36.32 13.34
CA LEU A 136 -8.04 -37.03 12.36
C LEU A 136 -8.78 -38.21 12.98
N ASP A 137 -8.17 -38.97 13.88
CA ASP A 137 -8.80 -40.11 14.56
C ASP A 137 -9.98 -39.65 15.44
N ARG A 138 -9.86 -38.52 16.15
CA ARG A 138 -10.97 -37.93 16.92
C ARG A 138 -12.10 -37.44 16.01
N ILE A 139 -11.77 -36.81 14.89
CA ILE A 139 -12.76 -36.37 13.90
C ILE A 139 -13.49 -37.58 13.30
N ALA A 140 -12.76 -38.65 12.96
CA ALA A 140 -13.33 -39.88 12.42
C ALA A 140 -14.29 -40.53 13.43
N ALA A 141 -13.87 -40.66 14.70
CA ALA A 141 -14.69 -41.19 15.77
C ALA A 141 -15.97 -40.37 16.00
N ALA A 142 -15.86 -39.03 16.06
CA ALA A 142 -17.02 -38.16 16.23
C ALA A 142 -18.02 -38.23 15.06
N ARG A 143 -17.53 -38.52 13.86
CA ARG A 143 -18.35 -38.66 12.64
C ARG A 143 -18.86 -40.08 12.40
N GLY A 144 -18.43 -41.07 13.19
CA GLY A 144 -18.72 -42.49 12.91
C GLY A 144 -18.13 -42.96 11.57
N MET A 145 -16.97 -42.43 11.17
CA MET A 145 -16.31 -42.74 9.91
C MET A 145 -15.09 -43.64 10.11
N GLU A 146 -14.77 -44.43 9.09
CA GLU A 146 -13.50 -45.17 9.04
C GLU A 146 -12.30 -44.21 9.03
N PRO A 147 -11.34 -44.33 9.97
CA PRO A 147 -10.22 -43.40 10.10
C PRO A 147 -9.41 -43.26 8.82
N ASP A 148 -9.08 -44.36 8.15
CA ASP A 148 -8.24 -44.33 6.96
C ASP A 148 -8.92 -43.67 5.76
N LYS A 149 -10.26 -43.77 5.66
CA LYS A 149 -11.04 -43.03 4.66
C LYS A 149 -10.96 -41.52 4.90
N LEU A 150 -11.02 -41.10 6.17
CA LEU A 150 -10.87 -39.69 6.52
C LEU A 150 -9.46 -39.19 6.22
N LYS A 151 -8.41 -39.95 6.59
CA LYS A 151 -7.00 -39.60 6.33
C LYS A 151 -6.73 -39.43 4.84
N ALA A 152 -7.19 -40.36 4.01
CA ALA A 152 -7.07 -40.25 2.55
C ALA A 152 -7.83 -39.03 1.98
N ALA A 153 -9.02 -38.72 2.50
CA ALA A 153 -9.76 -37.53 2.10
C ALA A 153 -9.08 -36.23 2.53
N ALA A 154 -8.53 -36.19 3.75
CA ALA A 154 -7.77 -35.06 4.28
C ALA A 154 -6.51 -34.82 3.45
N LEU A 155 -5.75 -35.87 3.10
CA LEU A 155 -4.58 -35.77 2.23
C LEU A 155 -4.92 -35.17 0.87
N ARG A 156 -5.96 -35.70 0.19
CA ARG A 156 -6.39 -35.20 -1.11
C ARG A 156 -6.75 -33.71 -1.06
N LYS A 157 -7.50 -33.29 -0.03
CA LYS A 157 -7.87 -31.87 0.16
C LYS A 157 -6.65 -31.01 0.47
N ALA A 158 -5.74 -31.48 1.32
CA ALA A 158 -4.52 -30.77 1.67
C ALA A 158 -3.63 -30.52 0.45
N LEU A 159 -3.44 -31.54 -0.40
CA LEU A 159 -2.66 -31.41 -1.64
C LEU A 159 -3.31 -30.43 -2.61
N ALA A 160 -4.63 -30.53 -2.83
CA ALA A 160 -5.35 -29.62 -3.71
C ALA A 160 -5.28 -28.16 -3.22
N TYR A 161 -5.51 -27.93 -1.93
CA TYR A 161 -5.43 -26.60 -1.32
C TYR A 161 -3.99 -26.04 -1.35
N SER A 162 -2.99 -26.87 -1.08
CA SER A 162 -1.59 -26.46 -1.16
C SER A 162 -1.19 -26.05 -2.58
N ALA A 163 -1.62 -26.81 -3.60
CA ALA A 163 -1.36 -26.46 -4.99
C ALA A 163 -2.04 -25.15 -5.40
N LEU A 164 -3.33 -24.99 -5.06
CA LEU A 164 -4.10 -23.78 -5.32
C LEU A 164 -3.48 -22.55 -4.65
N SER A 165 -3.25 -22.62 -3.34
CA SER A 165 -2.73 -21.50 -2.57
C SER A 165 -1.32 -21.10 -3.01
N ALA A 166 -0.44 -22.06 -3.31
CA ALA A 166 0.90 -21.78 -3.81
C ALA A 166 0.86 -21.09 -5.19
N HIS A 167 0.01 -21.58 -6.10
CA HIS A 167 -0.16 -20.98 -7.43
C HIS A 167 -0.65 -19.54 -7.35
N VAL A 168 -1.70 -19.29 -6.57
CA VAL A 168 -2.25 -17.94 -6.35
C VAL A 168 -1.24 -17.03 -5.67
N ALA A 169 -0.50 -17.53 -4.67
CA ALA A 169 0.56 -16.76 -4.02
C ALA A 169 1.65 -16.32 -5.01
N GLY A 170 2.06 -17.21 -5.92
CA GLY A 170 3.00 -16.90 -6.99
C GLY A 170 2.48 -15.82 -7.95
N GLN A 171 1.23 -15.96 -8.41
CA GLN A 171 0.58 -14.94 -9.26
C GLN A 171 0.49 -13.58 -8.58
N ARG A 172 0.11 -13.56 -7.29
CA ARG A 172 0.01 -12.34 -6.48
C ARG A 172 1.38 -11.66 -6.35
N GLN A 173 2.44 -12.42 -6.06
CA GLN A 173 3.80 -11.90 -5.98
C GLN A 173 4.26 -11.31 -7.33
N ALA A 174 3.96 -11.98 -8.45
CA ALA A 174 4.27 -11.47 -9.78
C ALA A 174 3.54 -10.15 -10.09
N LEU A 175 2.25 -10.04 -9.74
CA LEU A 175 1.46 -8.81 -9.88
C LEU A 175 1.97 -7.69 -8.97
N GLN A 176 2.33 -8.00 -7.72
CA GLN A 176 2.94 -7.05 -6.78
C GLN A 176 4.23 -6.46 -7.37
N SER A 177 5.09 -7.28 -7.97
CA SER A 177 6.31 -6.82 -8.64
C SER A 177 6.01 -5.88 -9.81
N LYS A 178 5.00 -6.19 -10.63
CA LYS A 178 4.55 -5.32 -11.74
C LYS A 178 4.05 -3.96 -11.23
N ILE A 179 3.22 -3.96 -10.17
CA ILE A 179 2.72 -2.74 -9.53
C ILE A 179 3.88 -1.89 -8.98
N GLY A 180 4.84 -2.53 -8.31
CA GLY A 180 6.04 -1.86 -7.80
C GLY A 180 6.87 -1.19 -8.90
N ALA A 181 6.99 -1.86 -10.05
CA ALA A 181 7.77 -1.38 -11.20
C ALA A 181 7.12 -0.22 -11.97
N ALA A 182 5.80 -0.06 -11.93
CA ALA A 182 5.07 0.98 -12.67
C ALA A 182 5.60 2.40 -12.36
N LYS A 183 5.78 3.25 -13.38
CA LYS A 183 6.35 4.60 -13.24
C LYS A 183 5.34 5.73 -13.43
N THR A 184 4.13 5.40 -13.87
CA THR A 184 3.02 6.33 -14.09
C THR A 184 1.70 5.68 -13.67
N VAL A 185 0.68 6.50 -13.41
CA VAL A 185 -0.68 6.02 -13.08
C VAL A 185 -1.26 5.25 -14.28
N ASP A 186 -1.12 5.78 -15.49
CA ASP A 186 -1.58 5.09 -16.71
C ASP A 186 -0.96 3.69 -16.91
N ALA A 187 0.32 3.51 -16.54
CA ALA A 187 0.97 2.21 -16.61
C ALA A 187 0.46 1.27 -15.51
N LEU A 188 0.15 1.80 -14.34
CA LEU A 188 -0.45 1.06 -13.22
C LEU A 188 -1.86 0.59 -13.56
N ASP A 189 -2.68 1.43 -14.20
CA ASP A 189 -4.07 1.13 -14.56
C ASP A 189 -4.18 0.01 -15.62
N LYS A 190 -3.15 -0.17 -16.44
CA LYS A 190 -3.06 -1.28 -17.41
C LYS A 190 -2.78 -2.64 -16.76
N ILE A 191 -2.40 -2.68 -15.48
CA ILE A 191 -2.16 -3.93 -14.76
C ILE A 191 -3.51 -4.52 -14.33
N LYS A 192 -3.91 -5.58 -15.04
CA LYS A 192 -5.08 -6.39 -14.68
C LYS A 192 -4.76 -7.31 -13.50
N ILE A 193 -5.67 -7.37 -12.53
CA ILE A 193 -5.62 -8.31 -11.40
C ILE A 193 -6.54 -9.46 -11.74
N GLU A 194 -5.96 -10.58 -12.15
CA GLU A 194 -6.67 -11.79 -12.54
C GLU A 194 -5.89 -12.99 -11.99
N PHE A 195 -6.61 -13.97 -11.45
CA PHE A 195 -6.08 -15.20 -10.91
C PHE A 195 -6.66 -16.39 -11.66
N THR A 196 -5.90 -17.48 -11.69
CA THR A 196 -6.31 -18.73 -12.34
C THR A 196 -6.10 -19.88 -11.37
N ALA A 197 -6.86 -20.96 -11.51
CA ALA A 197 -6.55 -22.20 -10.81
C ALA A 197 -5.28 -22.86 -11.39
N PRO A 198 -4.57 -23.70 -10.62
CA PRO A 198 -3.54 -24.57 -11.19
C PRO A 198 -4.15 -25.52 -12.23
N GLU A 199 -3.38 -25.90 -13.24
CA GLU A 199 -3.80 -26.96 -14.16
C GLU A 199 -4.05 -28.26 -13.39
N ALA A 200 -5.06 -29.03 -13.82
CA ALA A 200 -5.32 -30.34 -13.23
C ALA A 200 -4.12 -31.26 -13.54
N VAL A 201 -3.47 -31.78 -12.49
CA VAL A 201 -2.42 -32.79 -12.57
C VAL A 201 -3.03 -34.18 -12.63
#